data_AF-A0A943QM18-F1
#
_entry.id   AF-A0A943QM18-F1
#
_cell.length_a   1.000
_cell.length_b   1.000
_cell.length_c   1.000
_cell.angle_alpha   90.00
_cell.angle_beta   90.00
_cell.angle_gamma   90.00
#
_symmetry.space_group_name_H-M   'P 1'
#
loop_
_entity.id
_entity.type
_entity.pdbx_description
1 polymer ?
#
loop_
_entity_poly.entity_id
_entity_poly.type
_entity_poly.pdbx_seq_one_letter_code
_entity_poly.pdbx_strand_id
1 'polypeptide(L)' 'MKVLIGSDKAGSNLKNYLKEYLKKEGHEVIDKTEDEVDFVDSADRVCKGILSNEGDRGI' A
#
# COMPACT_ATOMS: atom_id res chain seq x y z
N MET A 1 4.50 -10.64 -7.77
CA MET A 1 3.44 -9.63 -8.03
C MET A 1 3.82 -8.38 -7.26
N LYS A 2 3.62 -7.22 -7.88
CA LYS A 2 3.90 -5.92 -7.30
C LYS A 2 2.64 -5.34 -6.68
N VAL A 3 2.63 -5.18 -5.37
CA VAL A 3 1.47 -4.75 -4.58
C VAL A 3 1.71 -3.34 -4.07
N LEU A 4 0.80 -2.42 -4.37
CA LEU A 4 0.78 -1.10 -3.77
C LEU A 4 -0.10 -1.16 -2.53
N ILE A 5 0.40 -0.71 -1.38
CA ILE A 5 -0.35 -0.69 -0.13
C ILE A 5 -0.41 0.71 0.45
N GLY A 6 -1.56 1.12 0.99
CA GLY A 6 -1.73 2.40 1.68
C GLY A 6 -2.67 2.27 2.87
N SER A 7 -2.49 3.14 3.86
CA SER A 7 -3.44 3.27 4.96
C SER A 7 -3.36 4.67 5.56
N ASP A 8 -4.43 5.07 6.23
CA ASP A 8 -4.43 6.17 7.17
C ASP A 8 -3.73 5.78 8.50
N LYS A 9 -3.79 6.68 9.49
CA LYS A 9 -3.25 6.46 10.83
C LYS A 9 -3.83 5.19 11.49
N ALA A 10 -5.14 4.97 11.37
CA ALA A 10 -5.82 3.87 12.04
C ALA A 10 -5.42 2.49 11.46
N GLY A 11 -5.20 2.43 10.15
CA GLY A 11 -4.78 1.20 9.46
C GLY A 11 -3.28 0.88 9.52
N SER A 12 -2.44 1.80 10.01
CA SER A 12 -0.97 1.70 9.96
C SER A 12 -0.39 0.39 10.52
N ASN A 13 -0.91 -0.09 11.64
CA ASN A 13 -0.45 -1.34 12.25
C ASN A 13 -0.72 -2.57 11.36
N LEU A 14 -1.94 -2.66 10.79
CA LEU A 14 -2.30 -3.75 9.89
C LEU A 14 -1.53 -3.66 8.58
N LYS A 15 -1.37 -2.45 8.03
CA LYS A 15 -0.55 -2.20 6.84
C LYS A 15 0.87 -2.74 7.00
N ASN A 16 1.52 -2.41 8.11
CA ASN A 16 2.89 -2.84 8.38
C ASN A 16 3.00 -4.36 8.54
N TYR A 17 2.03 -4.98 9.20
CA TYR A 17 1.95 -6.45 9.28
C TYR A 17 1.82 -7.09 7.89
N LEU A 18 0.90 -6.59 7.07
CA LEU A 18 0.68 -7.08 5.69
C LEU A 18 1.90 -6.86 4.80
N LYS A 19 2.57 -5.72 4.90
CA LYS A 19 3.80 -5.41 4.16
C LYS A 19 4.86 -6.49 4.38
N GLU A 20 5.08 -6.88 5.63
CA GLU A 20 6.05 -7.91 5.98
C GLU A 20 5.57 -9.33 5.62
N TYR A 21 4.29 -9.61 5.75
CA TYR A 21 3.70 -10.89 5.30
C TYR A 21 3.85 -11.09 3.79
N LEU A 22 3.42 -10.11 2.98
CA LEU A 22 3.45 -10.20 1.51
C LEU A 22 4.88 -10.29 0.97
N LYS A 23 5.84 -9.59 1.60
CA LYS A 23 7.27 -9.74 1.25
C LYS A 23 7.76 -11.17 1.50
N LYS A 24 7.37 -11.80 2.61
CA LYS A 24 7.75 -13.21 2.91
C LYS A 24 7.16 -14.20 1.91
N GLU A 25 5.98 -13.91 1.38
CA GLU A 25 5.34 -14.69 0.30
C GLU A 25 5.96 -14.42 -1.10
N GLY A 26 7.01 -13.60 -1.18
CA GLY A 26 7.73 -13.33 -2.43
C GLY A 26 7.09 -12.24 -3.31
N HIS A 27 6.24 -11.39 -2.74
CA HIS A 27 5.70 -10.22 -3.43
C HIS A 27 6.60 -9.00 -3.26
N GLU A 28 6.64 -8.15 -4.29
CA GLU A 28 7.22 -6.81 -4.18
C GLU A 28 6.15 -5.88 -3.62
N VAL A 29 6.43 -5.16 -2.54
CA VAL A 29 5.44 -4.30 -1.86
C VAL A 29 5.94 -2.86 -1.83
N ILE A 30 5.15 -1.95 -2.40
CA ILE A 30 5.38 -0.51 -2.34
C ILE A 30 4.37 0.12 -1.40
N ASP A 31 4.86 0.76 -0.35
CA ASP A 31 4.05 1.50 0.61
C ASP A 31 3.84 2.93 0.11
N LYS A 32 2.58 3.34 -0.07
CA LYS A 32 2.18 4.66 -0.56
C LYS A 32 1.95 5.68 0.54
N THR A 33 2.05 5.25 1.79
CA THR A 33 1.85 6.09 2.98
C THR A 33 2.97 5.86 4.00
N GLU A 34 4.23 5.98 3.55
CA GLU A 34 5.36 6.00 4.49
C GLU A 34 5.30 7.24 5.41
N ASP A 35 4.64 8.29 4.95
CA ASP A 35 4.13 9.43 5.71
C ASP A 35 2.72 9.18 6.27
N GLU A 36 2.39 9.84 7.39
CA GLU A 36 1.04 9.79 7.95
C GLU A 36 0.10 10.69 7.13
N VAL A 37 -0.97 10.09 6.57
CA VAL A 37 -2.01 10.77 5.79
C VAL A 37 -3.40 10.33 6.22
N ASP A 38 -4.44 11.01 5.75
CA ASP A 38 -5.81 10.57 5.97
C ASP A 38 -6.25 9.47 4.98
N PHE A 39 -7.46 8.95 5.20
CA PHE A 39 -7.99 7.87 4.39
C PHE A 39 -8.15 8.25 2.91
N VAL A 40 -8.60 9.48 2.61
CA VAL A 40 -8.86 9.92 1.23
C VAL A 40 -7.54 10.01 0.47
N ASP A 41 -6.53 10.64 1.09
CA ASP A 41 -5.18 10.75 0.52
C ASP A 41 -4.54 9.38 0.32
N SER A 42 -4.66 8.47 1.30
CA SER A 42 -4.11 7.13 1.18
C SER A 42 -4.72 6.34 0.01
N ALA A 43 -6.04 6.39 -0.14
CA ALA A 43 -6.77 5.70 -1.19
C ALA A 43 -6.46 6.29 -2.58
N ASP A 44 -6.44 7.61 -2.71
CA ASP A 44 -6.11 8.30 -3.96
C ASP A 44 -4.71 7.92 -4.46
N ARG A 45 -3.71 7.89 -3.57
CA ARG A 45 -2.33 7.50 -3.92
C ARG A 45 -2.23 6.07 -4.43
N VAL A 46 -2.89 5.12 -3.78
CA VAL A 46 -2.91 3.71 -4.23
C VAL A 46 -3.62 3.59 -5.57
N CYS A 47 -4.82 4.19 -5.72
CA CYS A 47 -5.57 4.16 -6.97
C CYS A 47 -4.80 4.78 -8.14
N LYS A 48 -4.16 5.94 -7.95
CA LYS A 48 -3.32 6.56 -8.98
C LYS A 48 -2.14 5.69 -9.38
N GLY A 49 -1.49 5.03 -8.42
CA GLY A 49 -0.42 4.09 -8.69
C GLY A 49 -0.87 2.91 -9.56
N ILE A 50 -2.05 2.34 -9.27
CA ILE A 50 -2.63 1.26 -10.09
C ILE A 50 -2.98 1.74 -11.50
N LEU A 51 -3.65 2.88 -11.63
CA LEU A 51 -3.99 3.46 -12.94
C LEU A 51 -2.75 3.83 -13.76
N SER A 52 -1.62 4.08 -13.10
CA SER A 52 -0.32 4.36 -13.74
C SER A 52 0.52 3.11 -14.03
N ASN A 53 -0.04 1.91 -13.84
CA ASN A 53 0.66 0.63 -13.96
C ASN A 53 1.91 0.49 -13.07
N GLU A 54 1.92 1.16 -11.91
CA GLU A 54 3.04 1.07 -10.97
C GLU A 54 3.03 -0.26 -10.18
N GLY A 55 1.87 -0.90 -10.06
CA GLY A 55 1.72 -2.21 -9.45
C GLY A 55 0.54 -2.99 -10.04
N ASP A 56 0.51 -4.29 -9.74
CA ASP A 56 -0.48 -5.22 -10.27
C ASP A 56 -1.78 -5.22 -9.44
N ARG A 57 -1.69 -4.95 -8.13
CA ARG A 57 -2.81 -4.94 -7.18
C ARG A 57 -2.62 -3.85 -6.13
N GLY A 58 -3.74 -3.26 -5.68
CA GLY A 58 -3.80 -2.25 -4.63
C GLY A 58 -4.48 -2.79 -3.38
N ILE A 59 -3.94 -2.46 -2.21
CA ILE A 59 -4.51 -2.75 -0.88
C ILE A 59 -4.60 -1.46 -0.08
#